data_AF-A0A373PAQ4-F1
#
_entry.id   AF-A0A373PAQ4-F1
#
_cell.length_a   1.000
_cell.length_b   1.000
_cell.length_c   1.000
_cell.angle_alpha   90.00
_cell.angle_beta   90.00
_cell.angle_gamma   90.00
#
_symmetry.space_group_name_H-M   'P 1'
#
loop_
_entity.id
_entity.type
_entity.pdbx_description
1 polymer ?
#
loop_
_entity_poly.entity_id
_entity_poly.type
_entity_poly.pdbx_seq_one_letter_code
_entity_poly.pdbx_strand_id
1 'polypeptide(L)' 'MGRPKSNNVQINISIPMEWKKELENIARIYSVEEGKTITFLDLMRRGIQEKYQLGEQNDEQETLS' A
#
# COMPACT_ATOMS: atom_id res chain seq x y z
N MET A 1 23.13 -2.02 -16.14
CA MET A 1 21.94 -1.23 -16.54
C MET A 1 21.37 -0.62 -15.28
N GLY A 2 21.29 0.72 -15.20
CA GLY A 2 20.72 1.39 -14.02
C GLY A 2 19.23 1.09 -13.92
N ARG A 3 18.75 0.74 -12.73
CA ARG A 3 17.32 0.53 -12.46
C ARG A 3 16.52 1.75 -12.97
N PRO A 4 15.41 1.57 -13.71
CA PRO A 4 14.55 2.69 -14.06
C PRO A 4 14.09 3.37 -12.76
N LYS A 5 14.27 4.69 -12.68
CA LYS A 5 13.92 5.49 -11.51
C LYS A 5 12.40 5.41 -11.35
N SER A 6 11.92 4.74 -10.32
CA SER A 6 10.49 4.70 -10.02
C SER A 6 10.01 6.14 -9.80
N ASN A 7 9.03 6.58 -10.60
CA ASN A 7 8.57 7.96 -10.63
C ASN A 7 7.57 8.21 -9.48
N ASN A 8 7.95 7.76 -8.27
CA ASN A 8 7.04 7.66 -7.14
C ASN A 8 6.78 9.07 -6.59
N VAL A 9 5.51 9.48 -6.65
CA VAL A 9 5.06 10.78 -6.14
C VAL A 9 4.65 10.63 -4.68
N GLN A 10 5.21 11.46 -3.80
CA GLN A 10 4.76 11.55 -2.42
C GLN A 10 3.64 12.59 -2.32
N ILE A 11 2.54 12.22 -1.67
CA ILE A 11 1.40 13.10 -1.43
C ILE A 11 1.13 13.19 0.07
N ASN A 12 0.87 14.41 0.56
CA ASN A 12 0.43 14.62 1.93
C ASN A 12 -1.10 14.65 1.96
N ILE A 13 -1.72 13.82 2.79
CA ILE A 13 -3.16 13.78 2.98
C ILE A 13 -3.50 13.93 4.46
N SER A 14 -4.62 14.59 4.75
CA SER A 14 -5.22 14.61 6.09
C SER A 14 -6.39 13.64 6.12
N ILE A 15 -6.39 12.75 7.11
CA ILE A 15 -7.45 11.76 7.33
C ILE A 15 -8.02 11.90 8.74
N PRO A 16 -9.33 11.65 8.95
CA PRO A 16 -9.90 11.57 10.28
C PRO A 16 -9.18 10.50 11.12
N MET A 17 -8.98 10.79 12.40
CA MET A 17 -8.28 9.87 13.33
C MET A 17 -8.98 8.51 13.42
N GLU A 18 -10.32 8.51 13.39
CA GLU A 18 -11.13 7.29 13.46
C GLU A 18 -10.92 6.38 12.25
N TRP A 19 -10.83 6.98 11.05
CA TRP A 19 -10.55 6.24 9.82
C TRP A 19 -9.15 5.63 9.84
N LYS A 20 -8.16 6.36 10.36
CA LYS A 20 -6.79 5.84 10.51
C LYS A 20 -6.79 4.58 11.38
N LYS A 21 -7.46 4.64 12.55
CA LYS A 21 -7.53 3.52 13.49
C LYS A 21 -8.19 2.29 12.87
N GLU A 22 -9.26 2.48 12.11
CA GLU A 22 -9.96 1.39 11.44
C GLU A 22 -9.10 0.76 10.33
N LEU A 23 -8.43 1.58 9.52
CA LEU A 23 -7.50 1.10 8.48
C LEU A 23 -6.31 0.33 9.08
N GLU A 24 -5.78 0.77 10.23
CA GLU A 24 -4.73 0.04 10.94
C GLU A 24 -5.22 -1.33 11.44
N ASN A 25 -6.46 -1.43 11.92
CA ASN A 25 -7.06 -2.70 12.33
C ASN A 25 -7.25 -3.65 11.14
N ILE A 26 -7.79 -3.13 10.04
CA ILE A 26 -7.98 -3.89 8.79
C ILE A 26 -6.62 -4.40 8.27
N ALA A 27 -5.59 -3.55 8.23
CA ALA A 27 -4.25 -3.94 7.78
C ALA A 27 -3.67 -5.06 8.64
N ARG A 28 -3.91 -5.03 9.96
CA ARG A 28 -3.47 -6.09 10.87
C ARG A 28 -4.15 -7.43 10.58
N ILE A 29 -5.45 -7.43 10.27
CA ILE A 29 -6.20 -8.65 9.93
C ILE A 29 -5.68 -9.23 8.61
N TYR A 30 -5.60 -8.42 7.55
CA TYR A 30 -5.06 -8.85 6.27
C TYR A 30 -3.62 -9.36 6.38
N SER A 31 -2.80 -8.72 7.23
CA SER A 31 -1.41 -9.14 7.44
C SER A 31 -1.32 -10.57 7.98
N VAL A 32 -2.27 -10.98 8.82
CA VAL A 32 -2.39 -12.35 9.34
C VAL A 32 -2.91 -13.28 8.25
N GLU A 33 -3.91 -12.87 7.49
CA GLU A 33 -4.52 -13.70 6.42
C GLU A 33 -3.57 -13.98 5.25
N GLU A 34 -2.84 -12.96 4.77
CA GLU A 34 -1.87 -13.11 3.68
C GLU A 34 -0.49 -13.62 4.17
N GLY A 35 -0.27 -13.69 5.48
CA GLY A 35 1.03 -14.06 6.07
C GLY A 35 2.17 -13.09 5.73
N LYS A 36 1.83 -11.84 5.35
CA LYS A 36 2.76 -10.79 4.94
C LYS A 36 2.53 -9.54 5.76
N THR A 37 3.55 -8.71 5.96
CA THR A 37 3.39 -7.42 6.62
C THR A 37 2.61 -6.47 5.70
N ILE A 38 1.35 -6.21 6.02
CA ILE A 38 0.49 -5.28 5.28
C ILE A 38 0.29 -4.04 6.12
N THR A 39 0.55 -2.87 5.54
CA THR A 39 0.38 -1.58 6.22
C THR A 39 -0.91 -0.90 5.75
N PHE A 40 -1.39 0.08 6.51
CA PHE A 40 -2.53 0.91 6.08
C PHE A 40 -2.23 1.65 4.76
N LEU A 41 -0.95 1.94 4.46
CA LEU A 41 -0.55 2.56 3.20
C LEU A 41 -0.74 1.62 2.01
N ASP A 42 -0.45 0.33 2.19
CA ASP A 42 -0.70 -0.69 1.16
C ASP A 42 -2.19 -0.78 0.84
N LEU A 43 -3.05 -0.75 1.87
CA LEU A 43 -4.50 -0.72 1.68
C LEU A 43 -4.95 0.53 0.93
N MET A 44 -4.40 1.71 1.26
CA MET A 44 -4.73 2.95 0.57
C MET A 44 -4.30 2.90 -0.91
N ARG A 45 -3.13 2.34 -1.20
CA ARG A 45 -2.64 2.16 -2.58
C ARG A 45 -3.53 1.22 -3.38
N ARG A 46 -3.83 0.04 -2.81
CA ARG A 46 -4.75 -0.95 -3.41
C ARG A 46 -6.13 -0.34 -3.66
N GLY A 47 -6.71 0.33 -2.67
CA GLY A 47 -8.02 0.97 -2.81
C GLY A 47 -8.06 2.06 -3.88
N ILE A 48 -6.98 2.83 -4.06
CA ILE A 48 -6.87 3.80 -5.17
C ILE A 48 -6.75 3.07 -6.52
N GLN A 49 -5.93 2.02 -6.60
CA GLN A 49 -5.77 1.22 -7.80
C GLN A 49 -7.10 0.60 -8.23
N GLU A 50 -7.81 -0.04 -7.32
CA GLU A 50 -9.12 -0.67 -7.57
C GLU A 50 -10.18 0.36 -7.98
N LYS A 51 -10.29 1.47 -7.23
CA LYS A 51 -11.28 2.52 -7.51
C LYS A 51 -11.14 3.09 -8.92
N TYR A 52 -9.91 3.28 -9.37
CA TYR A 52 -9.61 3.90 -10.66
C TYR A 52 -9.21 2.89 -11.74
N GLN A 53 -9.33 1.58 -11.46
CA GLN A 53 -8.91 0.48 -12.35
C GLN A 53 -7.48 0.68 -12.89
N LEU A 54 -6.61 1.24 -12.05
CA LEU A 54 -5.20 1.39 -12.38
C LEU A 54 -4.60 -0.02 -12.28
N GLY A 55 -3.98 -0.50 -13.36
CA GLY A 55 -3.33 -1.81 -13.36
C GLY A 55 -2.31 -1.94 -12.21
N GLU A 56 -2.09 -3.18 -11.74
CA GLU A 56 -1.07 -3.47 -10.73
C GLU A 56 0.31 -3.02 -11.23
N GLN A 57 0.80 -1.90 -10.70
CA GLN A 57 2.21 -1.59 -10.74
C GLN A 57 2.85 -2.45 -9.63
N ASN A 58 3.36 -3.62 -10.04
CA ASN A 58 4.22 -4.44 -9.20
C ASN A 58 5.51 -3.65 -8.93
N ASP A 59 5.52 -2.80 -7.90
CA ASP A 59 6.76 -2.43 -7.24
C ASP A 59 7.21 -3.69 -6.49
N GLU A 60 7.96 -4.53 -7.21
CA GLU A 60 8.63 -5.71 -6.70
C GLU A 60 9.47 -5.30 -5.48
N GLN A 61 8.90 -5.41 -4.28
CA GLN A 61 9.70 -5.62 -3.09
C GLN A 61 10.33 -7.01 -3.20
N GLU A 62 11.36 -7.10 -4.05
CA GLU A 62 12.43 -8.08 -3.91
C GLU A 62 13.03 -7.86 -2.52
N THR A 63 12.48 -8.57 -1.53
CA THR A 63 13.19 -8.83 -0.29
C THR A 63 14.40 -9.69 -0.68
N LEU A 64 15.50 -9.02 -1.01
CA LEU A 64 16.81 -9.62 -1.23
C LEU A 64 17.09 -10.60 -0.08
N SER A 65 17.11 -11.90 -0.42
CA SER A 65 17.78 -12.95 0.34
C SER A 65 19.29 -12.85 0.15
#